data_AF-A0A3R7D1K7-F1
#
_entry.id   AF-A0A3R7D1K7-F1
#
_cell.length_a   1.000
_cell.length_b   1.000
_cell.length_c   1.000
_cell.angle_alpha   90.00
_cell.angle_beta   90.00
_cell.angle_gamma   90.00
#
_symmetry.space_group_name_H-M   'P 1'
#
loop_
_entity.id
_entity.type
_entity.pdbx_description
1 polymer ?
#
loop_
_entity_poly.entity_id
_entity_poly.type
_entity_poly.pdbx_seq_one_letter_code
_entity_poly.pdbx_strand_id
1 'polypeptide(L)'
;MRHKHEMELADKDAELEKIKRRLKLTMTEESETQANYRRAKTELFELRQAQDSLRLEFDAALQNKDDHVEELQDHLRSKEEAFKRAEIEAQQKISSLEEKLALVAAQAEPSSLKAADETIKEANDIRELRRRLDELERAEGKHLEESKNKNNGRLCISEKLAAEHPAKAICQLFAIQQHDLETLIDERVRRVTPCMNVTARSASRLQNTNSDLITLLKSFEATGGGSDDQLALVQQLETSLKNAEETIATLQVTQQTLPSPALLAKTKGRVTELEEALRQEKMTSLQLQAHLEQVQANAALVERRLAKGAVNQDSTKVLPLSTTAEMAELRRENERLKEIVQNVNVQTPGPKTILPTPMKSASTSHDTIEGLQKMNQRLKEVFREQIAKYRDAVYQCTGYKVDLKYPELLLRSIYAENEGDEIKFQFNNGELELLETPFVAGLDQRNMAYLTICNSIPAFLSGVTLALFEKQTYQGN
;
A
#
# COMPACT_ATOMS: atom_id res chain seq x y z
N MET A 1 75.10 57.75 -46.28
CA MET A 1 75.32 56.29 -46.38
C MET A 1 75.40 55.60 -45.03
N ARG A 2 76.29 55.99 -44.10
CA ARG A 2 76.40 55.35 -42.76
C ARG A 2 75.11 55.41 -41.93
N HIS A 3 74.48 56.58 -41.80
CA HIS A 3 73.24 56.73 -41.01
C HIS A 3 72.06 55.90 -41.56
N LYS A 4 71.95 55.75 -42.89
CA LYS A 4 70.92 54.91 -43.52
C LYS A 4 71.14 53.42 -43.23
N HIS A 5 72.40 52.99 -43.23
CA HIS A 5 72.77 51.62 -42.91
C HIS A 5 72.54 51.30 -41.43
N GLU A 6 72.81 52.26 -40.54
CA GLU A 6 72.58 52.15 -39.10
C GLU A 6 71.09 52.06 -38.74
N MET A 7 70.24 52.86 -39.41
CA MET A 7 68.79 52.77 -39.28
C MET A 7 68.23 51.43 -39.79
N GLU A 8 68.76 50.93 -40.91
CA GLU A 8 68.35 49.63 -41.47
C GLU A 8 68.78 48.44 -40.58
N LEU A 9 69.92 48.55 -39.90
CA LEU A 9 70.36 47.59 -38.88
C LEU A 9 69.44 47.62 -37.65
N ALA A 10 69.09 48.80 -37.16
CA ALA A 10 68.17 48.95 -36.02
C ALA A 10 66.77 48.42 -36.34
N ASP A 11 66.26 48.64 -37.56
CA ASP A 11 64.97 48.08 -38.00
C ASP A 11 65.02 46.55 -38.08
N LYS A 12 66.13 45.98 -38.60
CA LYS A 12 66.34 44.53 -38.63
C LYS A 12 66.43 43.94 -37.22
N ASP A 13 67.13 44.60 -36.30
CA ASP A 13 67.22 44.17 -34.90
C ASP A 13 65.86 44.23 -34.19
N ALA A 14 65.04 45.25 -34.49
CA ALA A 14 63.69 45.37 -33.95
C ALA A 14 62.76 44.25 -34.47
N GLU A 15 62.85 43.89 -35.76
CA GLU A 15 62.12 42.75 -36.32
C GLU A 15 62.61 41.42 -35.74
N LEU A 16 63.92 41.27 -35.53
CA LEU A 16 64.51 40.09 -34.91
C LEU A 16 64.02 39.91 -33.46
N GLU A 17 63.90 41.00 -32.70
CA GLU A 17 63.31 40.99 -31.35
C GLU A 17 61.81 40.66 -31.36
N LYS A 18 61.03 41.15 -32.35
CA LYS A 18 59.62 40.74 -32.50
C LYS A 18 59.50 39.24 -32.77
N ILE A 19 60.34 38.70 -33.65
CA ILE A 19 60.37 37.27 -33.98
C ILE A 19 60.76 36.45 -32.74
N LYS A 20 61.79 36.86 -31.99
CA LYS A 20 62.19 36.19 -30.73
C LYS A 20 61.06 36.17 -29.70
N ARG A 21 60.32 37.27 -29.53
CA ARG A 21 59.17 37.31 -28.61
C ARG A 21 58.05 36.38 -29.04
N ARG A 22 57.72 36.35 -30.34
CA ARG A 22 56.74 35.41 -30.89
C ARG A 22 57.17 33.96 -30.69
N LEU A 23 58.42 33.64 -31.01
CA LEU A 23 58.97 32.30 -30.81
C LEU A 23 58.94 31.87 -29.33
N LYS A 24 59.24 32.79 -28.41
CA LYS A 24 59.16 32.51 -26.98
C LYS A 24 57.73 32.21 -26.54
N LEU A 25 56.75 32.96 -27.05
CA LEU A 25 55.33 32.73 -26.76
C LEU A 25 54.87 31.37 -27.30
N THR A 26 55.22 31.03 -28.55
CA THR A 26 54.87 29.74 -29.14
C THR A 26 55.53 28.57 -28.40
N MET A 27 56.77 28.73 -27.93
CA MET A 27 57.44 27.72 -27.11
C MET A 27 56.79 27.53 -25.74
N THR A 28 56.27 28.60 -25.12
CA THR A 28 55.51 28.46 -23.87
C THR A 28 54.16 27.79 -24.09
N GLU A 29 53.46 28.14 -25.17
CA GLU A 29 52.18 27.50 -25.55
C GLU A 29 52.37 26.01 -25.89
N GLU A 30 53.43 25.64 -26.60
CA GLU A 30 53.77 24.24 -26.87
C GLU A 30 54.11 23.45 -25.59
N SER A 31 54.83 24.08 -24.65
CA SER A 31 55.13 23.45 -23.35
C SER A 31 53.87 23.23 -22.51
N GLU A 32 52.98 24.22 -22.47
CA GLU A 32 51.71 24.15 -21.74
C GLU A 32 50.77 23.10 -22.35
N THR A 33 50.65 23.06 -23.69
CA THR A 33 49.86 22.04 -24.38
C THR A 33 50.43 20.64 -24.17
N GLN A 34 51.76 20.48 -24.16
CA GLN A 34 52.39 19.20 -23.85
C GLN A 34 52.17 18.77 -22.39
N ALA A 35 52.19 19.71 -21.44
CA ALA A 35 51.87 19.44 -20.04
C ALA A 35 50.40 19.03 -19.86
N ASN A 36 49.48 19.70 -20.53
CA ASN A 36 48.06 19.37 -20.52
C ASN A 36 47.78 18.00 -21.14
N TYR A 37 48.45 17.68 -22.26
CA TYR A 37 48.36 16.35 -22.88
C TYR A 37 48.84 15.24 -21.94
N ARG A 38 49.91 15.47 -21.17
CA ARG A 38 50.39 14.50 -20.16
C ARG A 38 49.38 14.29 -19.04
N ARG A 39 48.74 15.36 -18.55
CA ARG A 39 47.68 15.27 -17.53
C ARG A 39 46.44 14.54 -18.04
N ALA A 40 45.96 14.89 -19.24
CA ALA A 40 44.83 14.21 -19.86
C ALA A 40 45.13 12.71 -20.09
N LYS A 41 46.38 12.37 -20.43
CA LYS A 41 46.80 10.97 -20.58
C LYS A 41 46.79 10.20 -19.25
N THR A 42 47.21 10.82 -18.14
CA THR A 42 47.14 10.19 -16.82
C THR A 42 45.70 10.01 -16.36
N GLU A 43 44.85 11.03 -16.56
CA GLU A 43 43.42 10.95 -16.25
C GLU A 43 42.72 9.85 -17.06
N LEU A 44 43.03 9.70 -18.35
CA LEU A 44 42.51 8.60 -19.17
C LEU A 44 42.94 7.22 -18.66
N PHE A 45 44.15 7.09 -18.13
CA PHE A 45 44.63 5.84 -17.55
C PHE A 45 43.88 5.51 -16.24
N GLU A 46 43.71 6.50 -15.37
CA GLU A 46 42.95 6.34 -14.11
C GLU A 46 41.47 6.02 -14.37
N LEU A 47 40.84 6.71 -15.33
CA LEU A 47 39.46 6.42 -15.72
C LEU A 47 39.30 5.01 -16.29
N ARG A 48 40.26 4.54 -17.10
CA ARG A 48 40.24 3.16 -17.61
C ARG A 48 40.38 2.15 -16.47
N GLN A 49 41.29 2.39 -15.54
CA GLN A 49 41.44 1.53 -14.36
C GLN A 49 40.16 1.50 -13.50
N ALA A 50 39.54 2.66 -13.28
CA ALA A 50 38.27 2.74 -12.55
C ALA A 50 37.13 2.02 -13.28
N GLN A 51 37.08 2.11 -14.61
CA GLN A 51 36.12 1.39 -15.44
C GLN A 51 36.30 -0.13 -15.33
N ASP A 52 37.54 -0.61 -15.37
CA ASP A 52 37.85 -2.05 -15.25
C ASP A 52 37.51 -2.57 -13.85
N SER A 53 37.79 -1.80 -12.79
CA SER A 53 37.39 -2.14 -11.42
C SER A 53 35.87 -2.21 -11.26
N LEU A 54 35.15 -1.21 -11.78
CA LEU A 54 33.69 -1.17 -11.72
C LEU A 54 33.06 -2.34 -12.49
N ARG A 55 33.65 -2.71 -13.63
CA ARG A 55 33.23 -3.89 -14.39
C ARG A 55 33.40 -5.18 -13.57
N LEU A 56 34.54 -5.34 -12.90
CA LEU A 56 34.80 -6.50 -12.05
C LEU A 56 33.81 -6.59 -10.87
N GLU A 57 33.48 -5.45 -10.27
CA GLU A 57 32.45 -5.37 -9.21
C GLU A 57 31.06 -5.75 -9.73
N PHE A 58 30.69 -5.30 -10.94
CA PHE A 58 29.44 -5.70 -11.57
C PHE A 58 29.39 -7.20 -11.88
N ASP A 59 30.46 -7.76 -12.43
CA ASP A 59 30.54 -9.20 -12.73
C ASP A 59 30.44 -10.03 -11.44
N ALA A 60 31.10 -9.61 -10.35
CA ALA A 60 30.98 -10.26 -9.05
C ALA A 60 29.56 -10.13 -8.44
N ALA A 61 28.90 -8.99 -8.63
CA ALA A 61 27.53 -8.79 -8.17
C ALA A 61 26.53 -9.66 -8.96
N LEU A 62 26.75 -9.85 -10.26
CA LEU A 62 25.96 -10.76 -11.10
C LEU A 62 26.15 -12.21 -10.63
N GLN A 63 27.38 -12.64 -10.38
CA GLN A 63 27.66 -14.00 -9.91
C GLN A 63 26.97 -14.29 -8.56
N ASN A 64 27.04 -13.37 -7.59
CA ASN A 64 26.32 -13.53 -6.32
C ASN A 64 24.79 -13.63 -6.49
N LYS A 65 24.24 -12.93 -7.50
CA LYS A 65 22.81 -12.99 -7.80
C LYS A 65 22.44 -14.34 -8.42
N ASP A 66 23.27 -14.84 -9.33
CA ASP A 66 23.09 -16.16 -9.95
C ASP A 66 23.18 -17.29 -8.91
N ASP A 67 24.16 -17.23 -8.00
CA ASP A 67 24.30 -18.19 -6.89
C ASP A 67 23.05 -18.18 -5.99
N HIS A 68 22.51 -17.01 -5.67
CA HIS A 68 21.29 -16.91 -4.86
C HIS A 68 20.05 -17.45 -5.58
N VAL A 69 19.96 -17.27 -6.90
CA VAL A 69 18.88 -17.86 -7.71
C VAL A 69 18.99 -19.39 -7.69
N GLU A 70 20.20 -19.94 -7.80
CA GLU A 70 20.44 -21.38 -7.72
C GLU A 70 20.01 -21.94 -6.34
N GLU A 71 20.37 -21.28 -5.24
CA GLU A 71 19.92 -21.64 -3.89
C GLU A 71 18.39 -21.64 -3.76
N LEU A 72 17.72 -20.62 -4.30
CA LEU A 72 16.26 -20.53 -4.28
C LEU A 72 15.60 -21.64 -5.12
N GLN A 73 16.18 -22.00 -6.26
CA GLN A 73 15.71 -23.10 -7.09
C GLN A 73 15.85 -24.44 -6.38
N ASP A 74 16.95 -24.68 -5.68
CA ASP A 74 17.15 -25.89 -4.89
C ASP A 74 16.20 -25.97 -3.68
N HIS A 75 15.94 -24.83 -3.01
CA HIS A 75 14.93 -24.75 -1.97
C HIS A 75 13.52 -25.05 -2.50
N LEU A 76 13.16 -24.52 -3.68
CA LEU A 76 11.88 -24.80 -4.30
C LEU A 76 11.75 -26.30 -4.66
N ARG A 77 12.80 -26.88 -5.27
CA ARG A 77 12.86 -28.31 -5.60
C ARG A 77 12.68 -29.18 -4.36
N SER A 78 13.37 -28.85 -3.27
CA SER A 78 13.25 -29.55 -1.99
C SER A 78 11.81 -29.47 -1.43
N LYS A 79 11.16 -28.31 -1.54
CA LYS A 79 9.76 -28.14 -1.13
C LYS A 79 8.79 -28.92 -2.01
N GLU A 80 9.01 -28.95 -3.33
CA GLU A 80 8.21 -29.76 -4.26
C GLU A 80 8.36 -31.26 -3.97
N GLU A 81 9.57 -31.74 -3.70
CA GLU A 81 9.81 -33.13 -3.30
C GLU A 81 9.16 -33.46 -1.96
N ALA A 82 9.17 -32.53 -0.99
CA ALA A 82 8.49 -32.70 0.28
C ALA A 82 6.96 -32.73 0.09
N PHE A 83 6.41 -31.88 -0.79
CA PHE A 83 5.00 -31.88 -1.13
C PHE A 83 4.57 -33.18 -1.80
N LYS A 84 5.32 -33.66 -2.80
CA LYS A 84 5.08 -34.96 -3.46
C LYS A 84 5.12 -36.12 -2.47
N ARG A 85 6.07 -36.11 -1.51
CA ARG A 85 6.13 -37.12 -0.44
C ARG A 85 4.89 -37.08 0.46
N ALA A 86 4.44 -35.89 0.86
CA ALA A 86 3.24 -35.71 1.68
C ALA A 86 1.96 -36.13 0.94
N GLU A 87 1.89 -35.88 -0.37
CA GLU A 87 0.79 -36.32 -1.23
C GLU A 87 0.71 -37.86 -1.30
N ILE A 88 1.84 -38.53 -1.54
CA ILE A 88 1.92 -40.00 -1.54
C ILE A 88 1.49 -40.56 -0.17
N GLU A 89 1.96 -39.96 0.93
CA GLU A 89 1.57 -40.38 2.29
C GLU A 89 0.06 -40.21 2.52
N ALA A 90 -0.53 -39.12 2.04
CA ALA A 90 -1.97 -38.88 2.12
C ALA A 90 -2.78 -39.92 1.31
N GLN A 91 -2.37 -40.23 0.09
CA GLN A 91 -3.01 -41.27 -0.73
C GLN A 91 -2.91 -42.67 -0.11
N GLN A 92 -1.78 -43.00 0.51
CA GLN A 92 -1.64 -44.27 1.25
C GLN A 92 -2.61 -44.34 2.43
N LYS A 93 -2.76 -43.24 3.20
CA LYS A 93 -3.73 -43.18 4.30
C LYS A 93 -5.17 -43.31 3.83
N ILE A 94 -5.53 -42.63 2.74
CA ILE A 94 -6.88 -42.74 2.14
C ILE A 94 -7.15 -44.20 1.74
N SER A 95 -6.23 -44.84 1.02
CA SER A 95 -6.36 -46.24 0.61
C SER A 95 -6.55 -47.19 1.80
N SER A 96 -5.80 -46.97 2.89
CA SER A 96 -5.95 -47.77 4.12
C SER A 96 -7.29 -47.54 4.81
N LEU A 97 -7.82 -46.31 4.80
CA LEU A 97 -9.13 -46.01 5.35
C LEU A 97 -10.26 -46.63 4.50
N GLU A 98 -10.14 -46.60 3.17
CA GLU A 98 -11.07 -47.25 2.26
C GLU A 98 -11.12 -48.77 2.49
N GLU A 99 -9.97 -49.43 2.67
CA GLU A 99 -9.90 -50.86 2.98
C GLU A 99 -10.57 -51.18 4.33
N LYS A 100 -10.32 -50.36 5.36
CA LYS A 100 -11.00 -50.49 6.66
C LYS A 100 -12.50 -50.28 6.55
N LEU A 101 -12.95 -49.34 5.73
CA LEU A 101 -14.37 -49.08 5.49
C LEU A 101 -15.04 -50.27 4.80
N ALA A 102 -14.36 -50.89 3.83
CA ALA A 102 -14.85 -52.07 3.13
C ALA A 102 -14.99 -53.29 4.07
N LEU A 103 -14.04 -53.48 5.00
CA LEU A 103 -14.11 -54.51 6.03
C LEU A 103 -15.28 -54.31 6.99
N VAL A 104 -15.55 -53.06 7.42
CA VAL A 104 -16.69 -52.74 8.29
C VAL A 104 -18.02 -52.96 7.56
N ALA A 105 -18.10 -52.59 6.27
CA ALA A 105 -19.27 -52.84 5.45
C ALA A 105 -19.55 -54.35 5.25
N ALA A 106 -18.50 -55.17 5.09
CA ALA A 106 -18.63 -56.62 4.93
C ALA A 106 -19.02 -57.37 6.22
N GLN A 107 -18.80 -56.77 7.40
CA GLN A 107 -19.21 -57.34 8.69
C GLN A 107 -20.68 -57.04 9.05
N ALA A 108 -21.40 -56.27 8.23
CA ALA A 108 -22.81 -55.98 8.41
C ALA A 108 -23.68 -56.88 7.51
N GLU A 109 -23.99 -58.10 7.95
CA GLU A 109 -25.00 -58.97 7.33
C GLU A 109 -26.30 -59.04 8.17
N PRO A 110 -27.46 -59.33 7.55
CA PRO A 110 -28.79 -58.90 7.96
C PRO A 110 -29.56 -60.02 8.67
N SER A 111 -29.42 -60.12 9.98
CA SER A 111 -30.17 -61.09 10.78
C SER A 111 -31.02 -60.42 11.87
N SER A 112 -32.09 -59.70 11.48
CA SER A 112 -33.24 -59.40 12.38
C SER A 112 -34.47 -58.80 11.65
N LEU A 113 -34.96 -59.47 10.60
CA LEU A 113 -36.14 -59.06 9.81
C LEU A 113 -37.50 -59.05 10.55
N LYS A 114 -37.52 -59.15 11.88
CA LYS A 114 -38.72 -58.90 12.71
C LYS A 114 -38.62 -57.68 13.63
N ALA A 115 -37.41 -57.17 13.88
CA ALA A 115 -37.21 -55.86 14.49
C ALA A 115 -37.42 -54.73 13.48
N ALA A 116 -37.18 -55.02 12.20
CA ALA A 116 -37.27 -54.08 11.09
C ALA A 116 -38.66 -53.43 10.92
N ASP A 117 -39.77 -54.05 11.33
CA ASP A 117 -41.10 -53.45 11.17
C ASP A 117 -41.38 -52.32 12.19
N GLU A 118 -40.87 -52.44 13.42
CA GLU A 118 -40.88 -51.31 14.37
C GLU A 118 -39.84 -50.25 13.98
N THR A 119 -38.68 -50.69 13.47
CA THR A 119 -37.66 -49.78 12.94
C THR A 119 -38.09 -49.08 11.64
N ILE A 120 -39.03 -49.60 10.85
CA ILE A 120 -39.57 -48.91 9.65
C ILE A 120 -40.47 -47.74 10.06
N LYS A 121 -41.16 -47.84 11.20
CA LYS A 121 -41.94 -46.74 11.77
C LYS A 121 -41.00 -45.65 12.31
N GLU A 122 -39.99 -46.05 13.08
CA GLU A 122 -38.90 -45.16 13.51
C GLU A 122 -38.10 -44.61 12.33
N ALA A 123 -37.92 -45.37 11.24
CA ALA A 123 -37.21 -44.94 10.04
C ALA A 123 -38.03 -43.97 9.18
N ASN A 124 -39.35 -44.01 9.26
CA ASN A 124 -40.21 -42.98 8.65
C ASN A 124 -40.18 -41.69 9.46
N ASP A 125 -40.17 -41.77 10.80
CA ASP A 125 -39.95 -40.62 11.67
C ASP A 125 -38.52 -40.06 11.53
N ILE A 126 -37.51 -40.93 11.38
CA ILE A 126 -36.13 -40.56 11.06
C ILE A 126 -36.03 -40.03 9.63
N ARG A 127 -36.83 -40.48 8.66
CA ARG A 127 -36.88 -39.89 7.31
C ARG A 127 -37.47 -38.50 7.33
N GLU A 128 -38.50 -38.28 8.15
CA GLU A 128 -39.11 -36.97 8.32
C GLU A 128 -38.17 -36.04 9.10
N LEU A 129 -37.47 -36.54 10.11
CA LEU A 129 -36.40 -35.82 10.81
C LEU A 129 -35.19 -35.58 9.92
N ARG A 130 -34.80 -36.51 9.04
CA ARG A 130 -33.75 -36.33 8.02
C ARG A 130 -34.19 -35.41 6.90
N ARG A 131 -35.46 -35.39 6.51
CA ARG A 131 -36.02 -34.39 5.57
C ARG A 131 -35.98 -33.00 6.20
N ARG A 132 -36.32 -32.89 7.49
CA ARG A 132 -36.18 -31.64 8.26
C ARG A 132 -34.72 -31.26 8.50
N LEU A 133 -33.84 -32.24 8.70
CA LEU A 133 -32.40 -32.02 8.83
C LEU A 133 -31.80 -31.60 7.49
N ASP A 134 -32.17 -32.21 6.36
CA ASP A 134 -31.79 -31.80 5.02
C ASP A 134 -32.41 -30.45 4.64
N GLU A 135 -33.58 -30.09 5.17
CA GLU A 135 -34.18 -28.76 5.02
C GLU A 135 -33.45 -27.73 5.87
N LEU A 136 -33.02 -28.09 7.08
CA LEU A 136 -32.17 -27.27 7.92
C LEU A 136 -30.74 -27.17 7.37
N GLU A 137 -30.18 -28.22 6.78
CA GLU A 137 -28.87 -28.24 6.12
C GLU A 137 -28.92 -27.57 4.75
N ARG A 138 -30.05 -27.60 4.03
CA ARG A 138 -30.27 -26.74 2.87
C ARG A 138 -30.55 -25.30 3.27
N ALA A 139 -31.18 -25.04 4.41
CA ALA A 139 -31.38 -23.69 4.92
C ALA A 139 -30.06 -23.11 5.45
N GLU A 140 -29.27 -23.87 6.21
CA GLU A 140 -27.91 -23.55 6.65
C GLU A 140 -26.95 -23.53 5.46
N GLY A 141 -27.11 -24.40 4.48
CA GLY A 141 -26.39 -24.40 3.21
C GLY A 141 -26.69 -23.14 2.41
N LYS A 142 -27.95 -22.72 2.33
CA LYS A 142 -28.35 -21.42 1.74
C LYS A 142 -27.90 -20.23 2.58
N HIS A 143 -27.88 -20.33 3.91
CA HIS A 143 -27.40 -19.27 4.81
C HIS A 143 -25.86 -19.16 4.75
N LEU A 144 -25.18 -20.29 4.57
CA LEU A 144 -23.73 -20.41 4.38
C LEU A 144 -23.36 -20.04 2.94
N GLU A 145 -24.20 -20.30 1.94
CA GLU A 145 -24.02 -19.85 0.56
C GLU A 145 -24.37 -18.37 0.40
N GLU A 146 -25.35 -17.83 1.12
CA GLU A 146 -25.61 -16.39 1.24
C GLU A 146 -24.49 -15.69 2.03
N SER A 147 -23.93 -16.34 3.06
CA SER A 147 -22.75 -15.85 3.80
C SER A 147 -21.47 -15.97 2.96
N LYS A 148 -21.32 -17.04 2.16
CA LYS A 148 -20.24 -17.23 1.19
C LYS A 148 -20.41 -16.31 -0.02
N ASN A 149 -21.60 -15.98 -0.48
CA ASN A 149 -21.83 -15.00 -1.55
C ASN A 149 -21.60 -13.57 -1.04
N LYS A 150 -21.91 -13.28 0.24
CA LYS A 150 -21.49 -12.04 0.92
C LYS A 150 -19.96 -11.95 1.09
N ASN A 151 -19.26 -13.07 1.26
CA ASN A 151 -17.79 -13.11 1.37
C ASN A 151 -17.05 -13.23 0.01
N ASN A 152 -17.59 -13.98 -0.96
CA ASN A 152 -17.00 -14.17 -2.29
C ASN A 152 -17.24 -12.96 -3.21
N GLY A 153 -18.29 -12.17 -2.97
CA GLY A 153 -18.47 -10.87 -3.64
C GLY A 153 -17.45 -9.81 -3.22
N ARG A 154 -16.51 -10.12 -2.30
CA ARG A 154 -15.57 -9.17 -1.72
C ARG A 154 -14.08 -9.49 -1.90
N LEU A 155 -13.71 -10.56 -2.60
CA LEU A 155 -12.33 -11.09 -2.57
C LEU A 155 -11.63 -11.32 -3.91
N CYS A 156 -12.09 -10.72 -4.99
CA CYS A 156 -11.38 -10.77 -6.26
C CYS A 156 -11.17 -9.37 -6.84
N ILE A 157 -9.92 -8.92 -6.80
CA ILE A 157 -9.44 -7.85 -7.67
C ILE A 157 -9.27 -8.53 -9.03
N SER A 158 -9.80 -7.92 -10.09
CA SER A 158 -9.58 -8.45 -11.42
C SER A 158 -8.08 -8.48 -11.71
N GLU A 159 -7.58 -9.64 -12.15
CA GLU A 159 -6.18 -9.87 -12.53
C GLU A 159 -5.68 -8.81 -13.55
N LYS A 160 -6.62 -8.27 -14.33
CA LYS A 160 -6.43 -7.16 -15.28
C LYS A 160 -6.10 -5.82 -14.59
N LEU A 161 -6.71 -5.51 -13.44
CA LEU A 161 -6.46 -4.27 -12.70
C LEU A 161 -5.11 -4.28 -11.97
N ALA A 162 -4.64 -5.47 -11.55
CA ALA A 162 -3.31 -5.66 -10.98
C ALA A 162 -2.19 -5.51 -12.03
N ALA A 163 -2.46 -5.91 -13.29
CA ALA A 163 -1.52 -5.79 -14.40
C ALA A 163 -1.37 -4.35 -14.92
N GLU A 164 -2.46 -3.59 -15.02
CA GLU A 164 -2.42 -2.24 -15.60
C GLU A 164 -2.04 -1.14 -14.59
N HIS A 165 -2.45 -1.28 -13.32
CA HIS A 165 -2.23 -0.25 -12.29
C HIS A 165 -1.92 -0.85 -10.91
N PRO A 166 -0.67 -1.33 -10.69
CA PRO A 166 -0.29 -2.04 -9.47
C PRO A 166 -0.46 -1.20 -8.20
N ALA A 167 -0.20 0.11 -8.26
CA ALA A 167 -0.38 1.01 -7.13
C ALA A 167 -1.85 1.11 -6.67
N LYS A 168 -2.81 1.08 -7.61
CA LYS A 168 -4.24 1.19 -7.30
C LYS A 168 -4.79 -0.13 -6.77
N ALA A 169 -4.31 -1.26 -7.30
CA ALA A 169 -4.61 -2.58 -6.77
C ALA A 169 -4.08 -2.77 -5.34
N ILE A 170 -2.86 -2.28 -5.04
CA ILE A 170 -2.29 -2.31 -3.68
C ILE A 170 -3.11 -1.45 -2.71
N CYS A 171 -3.53 -0.24 -3.10
CA CYS A 171 -4.39 0.59 -2.24
C CYS A 171 -5.76 -0.05 -1.98
N GLN A 172 -6.35 -0.73 -2.97
CA GLN A 172 -7.62 -1.44 -2.79
C GLN A 172 -7.49 -2.69 -1.93
N LEU A 173 -6.39 -3.45 -2.08
CA LEU A 173 -6.03 -4.55 -1.17
C LEU A 173 -5.91 -4.06 0.26
N PHE A 174 -5.20 -2.94 0.45
CA PHE A 174 -4.99 -2.37 1.77
C PHE A 174 -6.32 -1.89 2.39
N ALA A 175 -7.20 -1.30 1.60
CA ALA A 175 -8.53 -0.89 2.07
C ALA A 175 -9.43 -2.09 2.44
N ILE A 176 -9.40 -3.17 1.67
CA ILE A 176 -10.13 -4.41 1.97
C ILE A 176 -9.58 -5.06 3.24
N GLN A 177 -8.24 -5.19 3.35
CA GLN A 177 -7.59 -5.73 4.55
C GLN A 177 -7.84 -4.88 5.80
N GLN A 178 -7.90 -3.55 5.67
CA GLN A 178 -8.25 -2.66 6.78
C GLN A 178 -9.69 -2.87 7.24
N HIS A 179 -10.63 -3.04 6.31
CA HIS A 179 -12.03 -3.29 6.64
C HIS A 179 -12.26 -4.67 7.27
N ASP A 180 -11.53 -5.69 6.81
CA ASP A 180 -11.52 -7.02 7.43
C ASP A 180 -10.96 -6.97 8.86
N LEU A 181 -9.92 -6.15 9.09
CA LEU A 181 -9.36 -5.97 10.44
C LEU A 181 -10.34 -5.23 11.37
N GLU A 182 -10.99 -4.17 10.89
CA GLU A 182 -12.02 -3.43 11.65
C GLU A 182 -13.22 -4.32 11.99
N THR A 183 -13.71 -5.12 11.05
CA THR A 183 -14.85 -6.03 11.31
C THR A 183 -14.50 -7.13 12.31
N LEU A 184 -13.26 -7.65 12.27
CA LEU A 184 -12.77 -8.64 13.23
C LEU A 184 -12.56 -8.02 14.62
N ILE A 185 -12.11 -6.77 14.69
CA ILE A 185 -12.03 -5.98 15.93
C ILE A 185 -13.43 -5.76 16.50
N ASP A 186 -14.41 -5.34 15.68
CA ASP A 186 -15.79 -5.13 16.10
C ASP A 186 -16.45 -6.42 16.60
N GLU A 187 -16.19 -7.56 15.96
CA GLU A 187 -16.66 -8.86 16.42
C GLU A 187 -16.01 -9.27 17.75
N ARG A 188 -14.70 -9.01 17.92
CA ARG A 188 -13.96 -9.26 19.16
C ARG A 188 -14.48 -8.38 20.30
N VAL A 189 -14.70 -7.08 20.04
CA VAL A 189 -15.26 -6.12 21.00
C VAL A 189 -16.66 -6.58 21.39
N ARG A 190 -17.52 -6.93 20.42
CA ARG A 190 -18.88 -7.44 20.68
C ARG A 190 -18.89 -8.71 21.54
N ARG A 191 -17.88 -9.59 21.42
CA ARG A 191 -17.72 -10.79 22.28
C ARG A 191 -17.22 -10.46 23.70
N VAL A 192 -16.43 -9.39 23.87
CA VAL A 192 -15.84 -9.00 25.17
C VAL A 192 -16.78 -8.09 25.98
N THR A 193 -17.60 -7.25 25.35
CA THR A 193 -18.53 -6.33 26.02
C THR A 193 -19.49 -7.02 27.01
N PRO A 194 -20.10 -8.18 26.70
CA PRO A 194 -20.94 -8.90 27.66
C PRO A 194 -20.16 -9.36 28.90
N CYS A 195 -18.90 -9.78 28.73
CA CYS A 195 -18.04 -10.20 29.84
C CYS A 195 -17.71 -9.04 30.79
N MET A 196 -17.40 -7.85 30.25
CA MET A 196 -17.16 -6.65 31.06
C MET A 196 -18.41 -6.20 31.81
N ASN A 197 -19.59 -6.33 31.18
CA ASN A 197 -20.87 -6.00 31.81
C ASN A 197 -21.22 -6.96 32.96
N VAL A 198 -20.85 -8.25 32.87
CA VAL A 198 -21.01 -9.20 33.96
C VAL A 198 -20.12 -8.81 35.16
N THR A 199 -18.86 -8.45 34.92
CA THR A 199 -17.93 -8.00 35.98
C THR A 199 -18.37 -6.69 36.63
N ALA A 200 -18.91 -5.75 35.84
CA ALA A 200 -19.47 -4.50 36.38
C ALA A 200 -20.71 -4.76 37.24
N ARG A 201 -21.60 -5.66 36.80
CA ARG A 201 -22.79 -6.07 37.56
C ARG A 201 -22.43 -6.79 38.86
N SER A 202 -21.41 -7.66 38.85
CA SER A 202 -20.94 -8.34 40.07
C SER A 202 -20.28 -7.36 41.06
N ALA A 203 -19.53 -6.37 40.57
CA ALA A 203 -18.94 -5.33 41.41
C ALA A 203 -20.02 -4.47 42.11
N SER A 204 -21.07 -4.07 41.39
CA SER A 204 -22.22 -3.35 41.97
C SER A 204 -22.98 -4.20 43.00
N ARG A 205 -23.13 -5.51 42.76
CA ARG A 205 -23.76 -6.42 43.72
C ARG A 205 -22.95 -6.54 45.02
N LEU A 206 -21.62 -6.67 44.92
CA LEU A 206 -20.74 -6.72 46.10
C LEU A 206 -20.75 -5.41 46.90
N GLN A 207 -20.86 -4.26 46.22
CA GLN A 207 -20.99 -2.97 46.90
C GLN A 207 -22.29 -2.88 47.69
N ASN A 208 -23.41 -3.37 47.13
CA ASN A 208 -24.70 -3.39 47.81
C ASN A 208 -24.70 -4.35 49.00
N THR A 209 -24.14 -5.56 48.87
CA THR A 209 -24.05 -6.50 50.00
C THR A 209 -23.13 -5.95 51.10
N ASN A 210 -22.03 -5.29 50.75
CA ASN A 210 -21.17 -4.63 51.73
C ASN A 210 -21.88 -3.48 52.44
N SER A 211 -22.72 -2.70 51.73
CA SER A 211 -23.54 -1.69 52.39
C SER A 211 -24.56 -2.31 53.33
N ASP A 212 -25.19 -3.43 52.95
CA ASP A 212 -26.16 -4.13 53.79
C ASP A 212 -25.51 -4.67 55.07
N LEU A 213 -24.32 -5.28 54.97
CA LEU A 213 -23.54 -5.75 56.13
C LEU A 213 -23.11 -4.59 57.06
N ILE A 214 -22.72 -3.45 56.49
CA ILE A 214 -22.40 -2.25 57.26
C ILE A 214 -23.64 -1.71 57.99
N THR A 215 -24.81 -1.74 57.35
CA THR A 215 -26.07 -1.33 58.01
C THR A 215 -26.47 -2.28 59.12
N LEU A 216 -26.26 -3.59 58.95
CA LEU A 216 -26.53 -4.62 59.96
C LEU A 216 -25.59 -4.51 61.17
N LEU A 217 -24.31 -4.26 60.94
CA LEU A 217 -23.34 -4.00 62.01
C LEU A 217 -23.74 -2.76 62.83
N LYS A 218 -24.16 -1.68 62.15
CA LYS A 218 -24.64 -0.47 62.82
C LYS A 218 -25.93 -0.69 63.61
N SER A 219 -26.87 -1.50 63.11
CA SER A 219 -28.09 -1.83 63.86
C SER A 219 -27.78 -2.72 65.07
N PHE A 220 -26.78 -3.60 64.98
CA PHE A 220 -26.37 -4.43 66.12
C PHE A 220 -25.69 -3.60 67.22
N GLU A 221 -24.83 -2.64 66.85
CA GLU A 221 -24.21 -1.69 67.78
C GLU A 221 -25.26 -0.79 68.48
N ALA A 222 -26.38 -0.49 67.80
CA ALA A 222 -27.45 0.36 68.33
C ALA A 222 -28.43 -0.37 69.26
N THR A 223 -28.59 -1.70 69.13
CA THR A 223 -29.63 -2.47 69.82
C THR A 223 -29.00 -3.51 70.74
N GLY A 224 -28.59 -3.07 71.93
CA GLY A 224 -28.06 -3.96 72.96
C GLY A 224 -29.12 -4.91 73.51
N GLY A 225 -29.15 -6.14 73.00
CA GLY A 225 -29.69 -7.34 73.66
C GLY A 225 -31.20 -7.59 73.59
N GLY A 226 -31.62 -8.66 72.89
CA GLY A 226 -32.97 -9.24 72.93
C GLY A 226 -33.12 -10.43 71.97
N SER A 227 -33.69 -11.55 72.44
CA SER A 227 -33.61 -12.87 71.78
C SER A 227 -34.33 -13.01 70.43
N ASP A 228 -35.25 -12.12 70.07
CA ASP A 228 -36.05 -12.23 68.83
C ASP A 228 -35.39 -11.47 67.66
N ASP A 229 -34.81 -10.30 67.94
CA ASP A 229 -33.99 -9.54 66.99
C ASP A 229 -32.71 -10.30 66.62
N GLN A 230 -32.19 -11.14 67.53
CA GLN A 230 -31.07 -12.04 67.26
C GLN A 230 -31.42 -13.11 66.23
N LEU A 231 -32.62 -13.68 66.27
CA LEU A 231 -33.07 -14.66 65.28
C LEU A 231 -33.31 -14.03 63.91
N ALA A 232 -33.92 -12.84 63.87
CA ALA A 232 -34.11 -12.08 62.63
C ALA A 232 -32.76 -11.67 62.00
N LEU A 233 -31.80 -11.24 62.83
CA LEU A 233 -30.44 -10.90 62.38
C LEU A 233 -29.67 -12.12 61.87
N VAL A 234 -29.78 -13.26 62.56
CA VAL A 234 -29.15 -14.52 62.10
C VAL A 234 -29.73 -14.94 60.73
N GLN A 235 -31.05 -14.86 60.54
CA GLN A 235 -31.68 -15.15 59.24
C GLN A 235 -31.26 -14.14 58.15
N GLN A 236 -31.08 -12.87 58.50
CA GLN A 236 -30.61 -11.85 57.55
C GLN A 236 -29.12 -12.04 57.20
N LEU A 237 -28.30 -12.50 58.14
CA LEU A 237 -26.91 -12.88 57.91
C LEU A 237 -26.81 -14.16 57.08
N GLU A 238 -27.66 -15.16 57.32
CA GLU A 238 -27.71 -16.39 56.51
C GLU A 238 -28.10 -16.12 55.06
N THR A 239 -29.11 -15.27 54.84
CA THR A 239 -29.49 -14.86 53.47
C THR A 239 -28.42 -14.03 52.79
N SER A 240 -27.74 -13.14 53.52
CA SER A 240 -26.61 -12.36 52.99
C SER A 240 -25.38 -13.23 52.69
N LEU A 241 -25.10 -14.22 53.53
CA LEU A 241 -24.03 -15.19 53.33
C LEU A 241 -24.30 -16.06 52.11
N LYS A 242 -25.52 -16.57 51.97
CA LYS A 242 -25.94 -17.35 50.80
C LYS A 242 -25.82 -16.53 49.50
N ASN A 243 -26.24 -15.27 49.53
CA ASN A 243 -26.06 -14.36 48.39
C ASN A 243 -24.57 -14.13 48.07
N ALA A 244 -23.72 -13.98 49.09
CA ALA A 244 -22.27 -13.85 48.91
C ALA A 244 -21.65 -15.12 48.32
N GLU A 245 -22.05 -16.30 48.79
CA GLU A 245 -21.60 -17.60 48.25
C GLU A 245 -21.99 -17.80 46.79
N GLU A 246 -23.23 -17.45 46.40
CA GLU A 246 -23.67 -17.47 45.00
C GLU A 246 -22.85 -16.48 44.14
N THR A 247 -22.51 -15.31 44.68
CA THR A 247 -21.64 -14.37 43.96
C THR A 247 -20.20 -14.87 43.82
N ILE A 248 -19.64 -15.54 44.82
CA ILE A 248 -18.31 -16.15 44.74
C ILE A 248 -18.31 -17.28 43.70
N ALA A 249 -19.36 -18.09 43.65
CA ALA A 249 -19.51 -19.16 42.66
C ALA A 249 -19.57 -18.59 41.22
N THR A 250 -20.35 -17.53 41.00
CA THR A 250 -20.40 -16.87 39.68
C THR A 250 -19.06 -16.22 39.31
N LEU A 251 -18.36 -15.60 40.27
CA LEU A 251 -17.03 -15.04 40.05
C LEU A 251 -15.98 -16.13 39.72
N GLN A 252 -16.03 -17.29 40.37
CA GLN A 252 -15.15 -18.43 40.07
C GLN A 252 -15.38 -18.97 38.66
N VAL A 253 -16.63 -19.11 38.22
CA VAL A 253 -16.97 -19.50 36.83
C VAL A 253 -16.45 -18.48 35.82
N THR A 254 -16.57 -17.18 36.12
CA THR A 254 -15.99 -16.13 35.26
C THR A 254 -14.46 -16.10 35.27
N GLN A 255 -13.82 -16.45 36.39
CA GLN A 255 -12.36 -16.55 36.48
C GLN A 255 -11.81 -17.72 35.66
N GLN A 256 -12.54 -18.84 35.61
CA GLN A 256 -12.19 -20.00 34.80
C GLN A 256 -12.37 -19.77 33.28
N THR A 257 -13.21 -18.81 32.89
CA THR A 257 -13.44 -18.45 31.48
C THR A 257 -12.52 -17.35 30.97
N LEU A 258 -11.79 -16.66 31.86
CA LEU A 258 -10.75 -15.70 31.48
C LEU A 258 -9.47 -16.44 31.02
N PRO A 259 -8.74 -15.92 30.02
CA PRO A 259 -7.46 -16.49 29.63
C PRO A 259 -6.48 -16.45 30.80
N SER A 260 -5.72 -17.54 31.00
CA SER A 260 -4.71 -17.66 32.05
C SER A 260 -3.83 -16.40 32.14
N PRO A 261 -3.53 -15.87 33.35
CA PRO A 261 -2.68 -14.69 33.53
C PRO A 261 -1.35 -14.78 32.77
N ALA A 262 -0.82 -15.99 32.60
CA ALA A 262 0.39 -16.25 31.82
C ALA A 262 0.21 -16.03 30.30
N LEU A 263 -0.96 -16.38 29.75
CA LEU A 263 -1.30 -16.08 28.36
C LEU A 263 -1.46 -14.58 28.14
N LEU A 264 -2.08 -13.88 29.09
CA LEU A 264 -2.25 -12.42 29.02
C LEU A 264 -0.90 -11.69 29.05
N ALA A 265 0.03 -12.14 29.91
CA ALA A 265 1.40 -11.63 29.98
C ALA A 265 2.16 -11.87 28.67
N LYS A 266 2.04 -13.09 28.10
CA LYS A 266 2.65 -13.43 26.81
C LYS A 266 2.09 -12.60 25.66
N THR A 267 0.77 -12.38 25.62
CA THR A 267 0.16 -11.51 24.60
C THR A 267 0.58 -10.06 24.76
N LYS A 268 0.69 -9.56 26.00
CA LYS A 268 1.18 -8.20 26.26
C LYS A 268 2.63 -8.02 25.82
N GLY A 269 3.51 -8.99 26.12
CA GLY A 269 4.90 -8.98 25.64
C GLY A 269 5.00 -8.97 24.12
N ARG A 270 4.19 -9.79 23.44
CA ARG A 270 4.18 -9.81 21.97
C ARG A 270 3.64 -8.50 21.37
N VAL A 271 2.70 -7.84 22.04
CA VAL A 271 2.20 -6.52 21.63
C VAL A 271 3.29 -5.47 21.78
N THR A 272 4.03 -5.44 22.89
CA THR A 272 5.13 -4.48 23.07
C THR A 272 6.25 -4.69 22.06
N GLU A 273 6.60 -5.94 21.75
CA GLU A 273 7.59 -6.26 20.71
C GLU A 273 7.13 -5.80 19.31
N LEU A 274 5.86 -6.02 18.97
CA LEU A 274 5.29 -5.57 17.69
C LEU A 274 5.21 -4.03 17.61
N GLU A 275 4.91 -3.35 18.71
CA GLU A 275 4.89 -1.89 18.78
C GLU A 275 6.30 -1.29 18.59
N GLU A 276 7.32 -1.92 19.18
CA GLU A 276 8.72 -1.54 18.98
C GLU A 276 9.19 -1.76 17.54
N ALA A 277 8.86 -2.92 16.95
CA ALA A 277 9.17 -3.20 15.54
C ALA A 277 8.46 -2.23 14.59
N LEU A 278 7.18 -1.91 14.83
CA LEU A 278 6.44 -0.91 14.05
C LEU A 278 7.06 0.48 14.18
N ARG A 279 7.57 0.85 15.36
CA ARG A 279 8.30 2.12 15.56
C ARG A 279 9.60 2.14 14.76
N GLN A 280 10.36 1.05 14.76
CA GLN A 280 11.60 0.94 13.98
C GLN A 280 11.31 1.03 12.48
N GLU A 281 10.29 0.33 11.98
CA GLU A 281 9.91 0.37 10.57
C GLU A 281 9.41 1.76 10.13
N LYS A 282 8.70 2.48 10.99
CA LYS A 282 8.33 3.88 10.73
C LYS A 282 9.56 4.78 10.64
N MET A 283 10.57 4.55 11.48
CA MET A 283 11.81 5.31 11.44
C MET A 283 12.61 5.03 10.15
N THR A 284 12.74 3.77 9.74
CA THR A 284 13.41 3.40 8.48
C THR A 284 12.66 3.95 7.27
N SER A 285 11.32 3.88 7.26
CA SER A 285 10.50 4.46 6.20
C SER A 285 10.68 5.97 6.08
N LEU A 286 10.77 6.69 7.20
CA LEU A 286 11.06 8.14 7.18
C LEU A 286 12.47 8.45 6.68
N GLN A 287 13.46 7.64 7.06
CA GLN A 287 14.84 7.78 6.57
C GLN A 287 14.92 7.52 5.06
N LEU A 288 14.22 6.49 4.56
CA LEU A 288 14.17 6.19 3.13
C LEU A 288 13.46 7.29 2.35
N GLN A 289 12.37 7.85 2.89
CA GLN A 289 11.70 9.00 2.29
C GLN A 289 12.62 10.22 2.20
N ALA A 290 13.37 10.53 3.26
CA ALA A 290 14.35 11.63 3.23
C ALA A 290 15.47 11.38 2.20
N HIS A 291 15.95 10.13 2.08
CA HIS A 291 16.92 9.77 1.03
C HIS A 291 16.34 9.90 -0.38
N LEU A 292 15.07 9.52 -0.59
CA LEU A 292 14.39 9.71 -1.88
C LEU A 292 14.25 11.19 -2.22
N GLU A 293 13.87 12.04 -1.27
CA GLU A 293 13.81 13.50 -1.47
C GLU A 293 15.20 14.07 -1.82
N GLN A 294 16.26 13.60 -1.16
CA GLN A 294 17.63 14.01 -1.47
C GLN A 294 18.06 13.56 -2.87
N VAL A 295 17.75 12.33 -3.26
CA VAL A 295 18.04 11.81 -4.62
C VAL A 295 17.25 12.58 -5.67
N GLN A 296 15.97 12.89 -5.41
CA GLN A 296 15.15 13.70 -6.30
C GLN A 296 15.69 15.14 -6.43
N ALA A 297 16.14 15.75 -5.34
CA ALA A 297 16.77 17.08 -5.37
C ALA A 297 18.07 17.06 -6.19
N ASN A 298 18.89 16.01 -6.03
CA ASN A 298 20.11 15.82 -6.80
C ASN A 298 19.80 15.58 -8.29
N ALA A 299 18.81 14.75 -8.61
CA ALA A 299 18.35 14.52 -9.98
C ALA A 299 17.87 15.81 -10.63
N ALA A 300 17.03 16.60 -9.94
CA ALA A 300 16.57 17.89 -10.44
C ALA A 300 17.72 18.89 -10.67
N LEU A 301 18.77 18.84 -9.85
CA LEU A 301 19.97 19.65 -10.02
C LEU A 301 20.79 19.19 -11.23
N VAL A 302 20.94 17.89 -11.45
CA VAL A 302 21.60 17.30 -12.61
C VAL A 302 20.82 17.59 -13.89
N GLU A 303 19.49 17.44 -13.89
CA GLU A 303 18.63 17.82 -15.01
C GLU A 303 18.73 19.31 -15.34
N ARG A 304 18.78 20.19 -14.33
CA ARG A 304 19.03 21.63 -14.54
C ARG A 304 20.42 21.89 -15.13
N ARG A 305 21.44 21.10 -14.77
CA ARG A 305 22.78 21.21 -15.35
C ARG A 305 22.81 20.71 -16.80
N LEU A 306 22.13 19.61 -17.09
CA LEU A 306 21.99 19.05 -18.44
C LEU A 306 21.17 19.97 -19.35
N ALA A 307 20.08 20.56 -18.85
CA ALA A 307 19.24 21.52 -19.57
C ALA A 307 19.96 22.85 -19.88
N LYS A 308 20.99 23.21 -19.09
CA LYS A 308 21.87 24.35 -19.38
C LYS A 308 22.96 24.02 -20.40
N GLY A 309 23.01 22.79 -20.91
CA GLY A 309 24.03 22.31 -21.83
C GLY A 309 25.36 22.03 -21.12
N ALA A 310 26.21 21.22 -21.75
CA ALA A 310 27.57 20.96 -21.27
C ALA A 310 28.34 22.29 -21.22
N VAL A 311 28.48 22.86 -20.03
CA VAL A 311 29.39 23.99 -19.81
C VAL A 311 30.80 23.43 -19.94
N ASN A 312 31.39 23.62 -21.12
CA ASN A 312 32.81 23.38 -21.34
C ASN A 312 33.59 24.25 -20.35
N GLN A 313 34.29 23.61 -19.41
CA GLN A 313 35.09 24.29 -18.38
C GLN A 313 36.20 25.17 -19.00
N ASP A 314 36.57 24.91 -20.25
CA ASP A 314 37.65 25.61 -20.95
C ASP A 314 37.22 26.88 -21.70
N SER A 315 35.91 27.10 -21.92
CA SER A 315 35.42 28.21 -22.76
C SER A 315 34.62 29.28 -22.00
N THR A 316 34.34 29.12 -20.72
CA THR A 316 33.60 30.13 -19.95
C THR A 316 34.41 30.55 -18.74
N LYS A 317 34.98 31.76 -18.77
CA LYS A 317 35.58 32.39 -17.58
C LYS A 317 34.49 32.52 -16.52
N VAL A 318 34.53 31.63 -15.52
CA VAL A 318 33.64 31.68 -14.37
C VAL A 318 34.04 32.92 -13.56
N LEU A 319 33.25 33.98 -13.65
CA LEU A 319 33.33 35.11 -12.73
C LEU A 319 33.01 34.59 -11.31
N PRO A 320 33.96 34.68 -10.35
CA PRO A 320 33.65 34.36 -8.95
C PRO A 320 32.84 35.53 -8.36
N LEU A 321 31.55 35.57 -8.64
CA LEU A 321 30.63 36.56 -8.11
C LEU A 321 30.12 36.10 -6.71
N SER A 322 30.52 36.84 -5.67
CA SER A 322 29.91 37.05 -4.32
C SER A 322 29.53 35.86 -3.43
N THR A 323 29.44 34.65 -3.96
CA THR A 323 28.93 33.46 -3.25
C THR A 323 29.96 32.82 -2.30
N THR A 324 31.24 33.19 -2.41
CA THR A 324 32.28 32.72 -1.48
C THR A 324 32.27 33.45 -0.14
N ALA A 325 31.84 34.72 -0.10
CA ALA A 325 31.77 35.51 1.13
C ALA A 325 30.58 35.10 2.01
N GLU A 326 29.38 35.00 1.42
CA GLU A 326 28.18 34.56 2.14
C GLU A 326 28.31 33.10 2.61
N MET A 327 28.92 32.21 1.83
CA MET A 327 29.19 30.84 2.28
C MET A 327 30.23 30.76 3.40
N ALA A 328 31.16 31.72 3.48
CA ALA A 328 32.13 31.78 4.57
C ALA A 328 31.49 32.31 5.87
N GLU A 329 30.56 33.27 5.77
CA GLU A 329 29.79 33.77 6.90
C GLU A 329 28.78 32.73 7.41
N LEU A 330 28.08 32.04 6.51
CA LEU A 330 27.18 30.94 6.87
C LEU A 330 27.90 29.75 7.51
N ARG A 331 29.17 29.52 7.16
CA ARG A 331 30.02 28.51 7.82
C ARG A 331 30.42 28.93 9.22
N ARG A 332 30.81 30.20 9.42
CA ARG A 332 31.08 30.74 10.77
C ARG A 332 29.85 30.71 11.65
N GLU A 333 28.68 31.07 11.11
CA GLU A 333 27.45 31.04 11.89
C GLU A 333 27.01 29.61 12.21
N ASN A 334 27.24 28.65 11.31
CA ASN A 334 27.02 27.23 11.61
C ASN A 334 27.99 26.68 12.67
N GLU A 335 29.26 27.10 12.67
CA GLU A 335 30.21 26.72 13.72
C GLU A 335 29.80 27.31 15.07
N ARG A 336 29.41 28.59 15.09
CA ARG A 336 28.88 29.27 16.28
C ARG A 336 27.60 28.60 16.81
N LEU A 337 26.65 28.25 15.92
CA LEU A 337 25.43 27.54 16.30
C LEU A 337 25.70 26.12 16.78
N LYS A 338 26.67 25.42 16.19
CA LYS A 338 27.12 24.10 16.67
C LYS A 338 27.75 24.18 18.06
N GLU A 339 28.54 25.22 18.33
CA GLU A 339 29.14 25.46 19.64
C GLU A 339 28.07 25.78 20.70
N ILE A 340 27.03 26.54 20.33
CA ILE A 340 25.87 26.81 21.21
C ILE A 340 25.07 25.51 21.48
N VAL A 341 24.80 24.70 20.44
CA VAL A 341 24.09 23.42 20.59
C VAL A 341 24.91 22.42 21.42
N GLN A 342 26.23 22.42 21.25
CA GLN A 342 27.14 21.59 22.04
C GLN A 342 27.16 22.03 23.52
N ASN A 343 27.09 23.33 23.80
CA ASN A 343 27.00 23.86 25.16
C ASN A 343 25.62 23.65 25.81
N VAL A 344 24.55 23.60 25.02
CA VAL A 344 23.19 23.27 25.51
C VAL A 344 23.03 21.77 25.77
N ASN A 345 23.82 20.91 25.11
CA ASN A 345 23.72 19.45 25.23
C ASN A 345 24.56 18.85 26.40
N VAL A 346 25.29 19.66 27.18
CA VAL A 346 26.09 19.19 28.34
C VAL A 346 25.37 19.35 29.68
N GLN A 347 24.14 19.89 29.70
CA GLN A 347 23.31 19.87 30.91
C GLN A 347 22.22 18.79 30.79
N THR A 348 22.44 17.69 31.52
CA THR A 348 21.57 16.52 31.71
C THR A 348 20.18 16.86 32.33
N PRO A 349 19.21 15.92 32.30
CA PRO A 349 17.80 16.17 32.01
C PRO A 349 16.92 16.44 33.24
N GLY A 350 15.83 17.18 33.04
CA GLY A 350 14.76 17.34 34.04
C GLY A 350 13.57 18.14 33.49
N PRO A 351 12.32 17.67 33.65
CA PRO A 351 11.18 18.12 32.85
C PRO A 351 10.47 19.32 33.49
N LYS A 352 10.31 20.42 32.74
CA LYS A 352 9.31 21.45 33.09
C LYS A 352 8.66 22.05 31.85
N THR A 353 7.38 21.74 31.72
CA THR A 353 6.31 22.43 31.00
C THR A 353 6.49 23.95 30.99
N ILE A 354 6.62 24.55 29.81
CA ILE A 354 6.20 25.94 29.56
C ILE A 354 5.57 25.99 28.16
N LEU A 355 4.34 26.50 28.13
CA LEU A 355 3.50 26.69 26.96
C LEU A 355 4.17 27.58 25.90
N PRO A 356 3.93 27.37 24.59
CA PRO A 356 4.29 28.35 23.58
C PRO A 356 3.12 29.33 23.33
N THR A 357 3.34 30.60 23.66
CA THR A 357 2.61 31.72 23.05
C THR A 357 3.18 32.02 21.65
N PRO A 358 2.36 32.56 20.74
CA PRO A 358 2.61 32.51 19.31
C PRO A 358 3.48 33.68 18.85
N MET A 359 4.67 33.40 18.34
CA MET A 359 5.48 34.39 17.62
C MET A 359 5.67 33.98 16.16
N LYS A 360 4.87 34.66 15.31
CA LYS A 360 5.23 35.22 14.01
C LYS A 360 6.21 34.40 13.16
N SER A 361 5.66 33.51 12.35
CA SER A 361 6.29 33.02 11.13
C SER A 361 5.26 33.05 9.98
N ALA A 362 5.24 34.15 9.23
CA ALA A 362 4.53 34.22 7.96
C ALA A 362 5.09 35.34 7.08
N SER A 363 6.21 35.07 6.41
CA SER A 363 6.55 35.82 5.19
C SER A 363 7.36 35.03 4.16
N THR A 364 7.53 33.71 4.30
CA THR A 364 8.18 32.85 3.28
C THR A 364 7.31 31.70 2.79
N SER A 365 6.09 31.56 3.33
CA SER A 365 5.12 30.54 2.93
C SER A 365 4.41 30.85 1.62
N HIS A 366 4.31 32.13 1.23
CA HIS A 366 3.58 32.53 0.03
C HIS A 366 4.34 32.13 -1.25
N ASP A 367 5.65 32.34 -1.31
CA ASP A 367 6.45 32.01 -2.51
C ASP A 367 6.51 30.50 -2.80
N THR A 368 6.47 29.68 -1.75
CA THR A 368 6.45 28.22 -1.86
C THR A 368 5.08 27.68 -2.25
N ILE A 369 4.00 28.24 -1.69
CA ILE A 369 2.62 27.88 -2.06
C ILE A 369 2.31 28.35 -3.48
N GLU A 370 2.68 29.57 -3.87
CA GLU A 370 2.49 30.09 -5.22
C GLU A 370 3.33 29.33 -6.25
N GLY A 371 4.56 28.94 -5.89
CA GLY A 371 5.40 28.07 -6.72
C GLY A 371 4.76 26.70 -6.95
N LEU A 372 4.23 26.08 -5.89
CA LEU A 372 3.52 24.80 -5.97
C LEU A 372 2.20 24.93 -6.75
N GLN A 373 1.46 26.02 -6.60
CA GLN A 373 0.24 26.30 -7.35
C GLN A 373 0.54 26.50 -8.85
N LYS A 374 1.58 27.26 -9.20
CA LYS A 374 2.04 27.43 -10.59
C LYS A 374 2.52 26.11 -11.19
N MET A 375 3.23 25.28 -10.42
CA MET A 375 3.65 23.95 -10.87
C MET A 375 2.45 23.03 -11.09
N ASN A 376 1.48 23.01 -10.17
CA ASN A 376 0.26 22.22 -10.29
C ASN A 376 -0.61 22.71 -11.46
N GLN A 377 -0.66 24.03 -11.71
CA GLN A 377 -1.32 24.60 -12.89
C GLN A 377 -0.64 24.16 -14.18
N ARG A 378 0.70 24.23 -14.27
CA ARG A 378 1.47 23.75 -15.42
C ARG A 378 1.29 22.25 -15.64
N LEU A 379 1.28 21.45 -14.59
CA LEU A 379 0.99 20.03 -14.66
C LEU A 379 -0.43 19.79 -15.21
N LYS A 380 -1.44 20.50 -14.71
CA LYS A 380 -2.81 20.42 -15.25
C LYS A 380 -2.89 20.85 -16.70
N GLU A 381 -2.13 21.85 -17.13
CA GLU A 381 -2.05 22.26 -18.54
C GLU A 381 -1.42 21.18 -19.40
N VAL A 382 -0.29 20.62 -18.99
CA VAL A 382 0.37 19.51 -19.69
C VAL A 382 -0.54 18.28 -19.73
N PHE A 383 -1.20 17.92 -18.64
CA PHE A 383 -2.17 16.81 -18.64
C PHE A 383 -3.35 17.08 -19.57
N ARG A 384 -3.90 18.30 -19.58
CA ARG A 384 -4.97 18.66 -20.54
C ARG A 384 -4.50 18.55 -21.99
N GLU A 385 -3.28 19.01 -22.28
CA GLU A 385 -2.70 18.92 -23.61
C GLU A 385 -2.46 17.47 -24.03
N GLN A 386 -1.92 16.64 -23.14
CA GLN A 386 -1.68 15.21 -23.42
C GLN A 386 -2.98 14.43 -23.59
N ILE A 387 -3.99 14.67 -22.76
CA ILE A 387 -5.31 14.05 -22.91
C ILE A 387 -6.01 14.53 -24.19
N ALA A 388 -5.86 15.81 -24.56
CA ALA A 388 -6.39 16.32 -25.82
C ALA A 388 -5.73 15.65 -27.03
N LYS A 389 -4.39 15.50 -27.02
CA LYS A 389 -3.64 14.77 -28.06
C LYS A 389 -4.05 13.30 -28.12
N TYR A 390 -4.19 12.64 -26.98
CA TYR A 390 -4.66 11.26 -26.91
C TYR A 390 -6.07 11.12 -27.49
N ARG A 391 -6.99 12.00 -27.10
CA ARG A 391 -8.37 11.99 -27.62
C ARG A 391 -8.41 12.24 -29.13
N ASP A 392 -7.57 13.14 -29.64
CA ASP A 392 -7.45 13.39 -31.08
C ASP A 392 -6.91 12.16 -31.83
N ALA A 393 -5.88 11.50 -31.28
CA ALA A 393 -5.37 10.25 -31.84
C ALA A 393 -6.44 9.14 -31.82
N VAL A 394 -7.18 8.95 -30.73
CA VAL A 394 -8.27 7.96 -30.67
C VAL A 394 -9.39 8.30 -31.64
N TYR A 395 -9.75 9.58 -31.76
CA TYR A 395 -10.75 10.06 -32.71
C TYR A 395 -10.37 9.75 -34.15
N GLN A 396 -9.11 10.00 -34.53
CA GLN A 396 -8.59 9.68 -35.86
C GLN A 396 -8.47 8.18 -36.12
N CYS A 397 -8.08 7.38 -35.12
CA CYS A 397 -7.90 5.93 -35.28
C CYS A 397 -9.22 5.16 -35.32
N THR A 398 -10.21 5.56 -34.51
CA THR A 398 -11.45 4.78 -34.30
C THR A 398 -12.67 5.42 -34.95
N GLY A 399 -12.59 6.70 -35.32
CA GLY A 399 -13.73 7.47 -35.80
C GLY A 399 -14.76 7.80 -34.72
N TYR A 400 -14.43 7.63 -33.43
CA TYR A 400 -15.30 7.99 -32.32
C TYR A 400 -14.72 9.10 -31.47
N LYS A 401 -15.52 10.15 -31.28
CA LYS A 401 -15.24 11.20 -30.30
C LYS A 401 -15.70 10.68 -28.95
N VAL A 402 -14.72 10.43 -28.08
CA VAL A 402 -14.93 9.90 -26.74
C VAL A 402 -14.93 11.05 -25.73
N ASP A 403 -16.07 11.28 -25.08
CA ASP A 403 -16.22 12.26 -24.02
C ASP A 403 -16.61 11.56 -22.70
N LEU A 404 -15.69 11.56 -21.74
CA LEU A 404 -15.86 10.91 -20.44
C LEU A 404 -16.51 11.89 -19.43
N LYS A 405 -17.72 11.58 -18.98
CA LYS A 405 -18.46 12.27 -17.91
C LYS A 405 -18.81 11.28 -16.80
N TYR A 406 -17.82 10.89 -16.00
CA TYR A 406 -17.96 9.82 -15.00
C TYR A 406 -19.25 9.95 -14.16
N PRO A 407 -20.09 8.90 -14.04
CA PRO A 407 -19.86 7.51 -14.47
C PRO A 407 -20.31 7.18 -15.92
N GLU A 408 -20.60 8.17 -16.76
CA GLU A 408 -21.05 7.99 -18.14
C GLU A 408 -19.92 8.23 -19.16
N LEU A 409 -19.94 7.44 -20.24
CA LEU A 409 -19.06 7.55 -21.40
C LEU A 409 -19.90 7.85 -22.63
N LEU A 410 -19.67 9.01 -23.24
CA LEU A 410 -20.35 9.44 -24.45
C LEU A 410 -19.45 9.16 -25.65
N LEU A 411 -19.96 8.44 -26.64
CA LEU A 411 -19.29 8.23 -27.92
C LEU A 411 -20.14 8.84 -29.04
N ARG A 412 -19.51 9.67 -29.85
CA ARG A 412 -20.10 10.22 -31.06
C ARG A 412 -19.28 9.78 -32.26
N SER A 413 -19.92 9.16 -33.25
CA SER A 413 -19.23 8.75 -34.48
C SER A 413 -18.92 9.95 -35.37
N ILE A 414 -17.84 9.88 -36.15
CA ILE A 414 -17.54 10.81 -37.26
C ILE A 414 -18.59 10.78 -38.37
N TYR A 415 -19.27 9.65 -38.51
CA TYR A 415 -20.27 9.40 -39.56
C TYR A 415 -21.71 9.59 -39.03
N ALA A 416 -21.87 10.24 -37.87
CA ALA A 416 -23.17 10.56 -37.31
C ALA A 416 -23.89 11.62 -38.18
N GLU A 417 -25.15 11.37 -38.54
CA GLU A 417 -25.94 12.27 -39.38
C GLU A 417 -26.51 13.44 -38.56
N ASN A 418 -26.86 13.21 -37.29
CA ASN A 418 -27.38 14.24 -36.38
C ASN A 418 -26.47 14.50 -35.19
N GLU A 419 -26.44 15.74 -34.68
CA GLU A 419 -25.67 16.09 -33.47
C GLU A 419 -26.15 15.37 -32.21
N GLY A 420 -27.37 14.82 -32.23
CA GLY A 420 -27.96 14.01 -31.16
C GLY A 420 -27.69 12.51 -31.25
N ASP A 421 -26.98 12.05 -32.29
CA ASP A 421 -26.65 10.64 -32.50
C ASP A 421 -25.46 10.24 -31.62
N GLU A 422 -25.76 10.01 -30.34
CA GLU A 422 -24.80 9.66 -29.31
C GLU A 422 -25.05 8.25 -28.78
N ILE A 423 -23.96 7.48 -28.65
CA ILE A 423 -23.94 6.20 -27.96
C ILE A 423 -23.45 6.47 -26.54
N LYS A 424 -24.22 6.05 -25.52
CA LYS A 424 -23.87 6.28 -24.13
C LYS A 424 -23.61 4.95 -23.44
N PHE A 425 -22.51 4.86 -22.70
CA PHE A 425 -22.22 3.74 -21.80
C PHE A 425 -22.13 4.22 -20.35
N GLN A 426 -22.51 3.37 -19.41
CA GLN A 426 -22.39 3.61 -17.97
C GLN A 426 -21.37 2.65 -17.39
N PHE A 427 -20.49 3.15 -16.52
CA PHE A 427 -19.59 2.32 -15.72
C PHE A 427 -20.35 1.77 -14.50
N ASN A 428 -20.78 0.51 -14.56
CA ASN A 428 -21.40 -0.22 -13.46
C ASN A 428 -20.44 -1.29 -12.95
N ASN A 429 -19.98 -1.16 -11.69
CA ASN A 429 -19.13 -2.13 -11.00
C ASN A 429 -17.88 -2.64 -11.78
N GLY A 430 -17.35 -1.83 -12.71
CA GLY A 430 -16.19 -2.18 -13.54
C GLY A 430 -16.53 -2.71 -14.94
N GLU A 431 -17.82 -2.86 -15.27
CA GLU A 431 -18.32 -3.20 -16.61
C GLU A 431 -18.96 -1.98 -17.27
N LEU A 432 -18.83 -1.87 -18.60
CA LEU A 432 -19.49 -0.83 -19.39
C LEU A 432 -20.82 -1.37 -19.91
N GLU A 433 -21.93 -0.83 -19.40
CA GLU A 433 -23.27 -1.15 -19.87
C GLU A 433 -23.75 -0.08 -20.85
N LEU A 434 -24.37 -0.52 -21.97
CA LEU A 434 -24.94 0.40 -22.95
C LEU A 434 -26.24 1.00 -22.41
N LEU A 435 -26.39 2.31 -22.42
CA LEU A 435 -27.69 2.96 -22.18
C LEU A 435 -28.49 3.01 -23.48
N GLU A 436 -29.79 2.79 -23.36
CA GLU A 436 -30.72 2.99 -24.46
C GLU A 436 -30.83 4.49 -24.79
N THR A 437 -30.30 4.86 -25.95
CA THR A 437 -30.49 6.18 -26.55
C THR A 437 -31.40 6.07 -27.77
N PRO A 438 -32.06 7.17 -28.21
CA PRO A 438 -32.87 7.16 -29.42
C PRO A 438 -32.09 6.68 -30.66
N PHE A 439 -30.79 6.97 -30.69
CA PHE A 439 -29.88 6.50 -31.73
C PHE A 439 -29.67 4.99 -31.66
N VAL A 440 -29.37 4.44 -30.47
CA VAL A 440 -29.21 3.00 -30.26
C VAL A 440 -30.48 2.23 -30.61
N ALA A 441 -31.66 2.78 -30.28
CA ALA A 441 -32.95 2.19 -30.63
C ALA A 441 -33.19 2.10 -32.15
N GLY A 442 -32.53 2.94 -32.95
CA GLY A 442 -32.59 2.94 -34.42
C GLY A 442 -31.52 2.10 -35.12
N LEU A 443 -30.62 1.45 -34.37
CA LEU A 443 -29.56 0.61 -34.95
C LEU A 443 -30.10 -0.76 -35.38
N ASP A 444 -29.46 -1.38 -36.39
CA ASP A 444 -29.82 -2.73 -36.86
C ASP A 444 -29.68 -3.75 -35.72
N GLN A 445 -30.63 -4.68 -35.64
CA GLN A 445 -30.66 -5.75 -34.63
C GLN A 445 -29.42 -6.64 -34.70
N ARG A 446 -28.80 -6.75 -35.89
CA ARG A 446 -27.50 -7.43 -36.08
C ARG A 446 -26.36 -6.79 -35.33
N ASN A 447 -26.32 -5.46 -35.22
CA ASN A 447 -25.29 -4.76 -34.46
C ASN A 447 -25.48 -5.01 -32.97
N MET A 448 -26.72 -4.97 -32.49
CA MET A 448 -27.06 -5.26 -31.08
C MET A 448 -26.69 -6.70 -30.66
N ALA A 449 -26.69 -7.66 -31.60
CA ALA A 449 -26.26 -9.03 -31.34
C ALA A 449 -24.80 -9.14 -30.88
N TYR A 450 -23.91 -8.22 -31.28
CA TYR A 450 -22.52 -8.22 -30.82
C TYR A 450 -22.37 -7.92 -29.33
N LEU A 451 -23.31 -7.16 -28.75
CA LEU A 451 -23.35 -6.89 -27.31
C LEU A 451 -24.03 -8.03 -26.56
N THR A 452 -25.16 -8.56 -27.07
CA THR A 452 -25.95 -9.56 -26.34
C THR A 452 -25.39 -10.97 -26.43
N ILE A 453 -24.79 -11.36 -27.56
CA ILE A 453 -24.27 -12.72 -27.80
C ILE A 453 -22.77 -12.80 -27.53
N CYS A 454 -22.00 -11.84 -28.06
CA CYS A 454 -20.54 -11.88 -28.00
C CYS A 454 -19.95 -11.07 -26.84
N ASN A 455 -20.79 -10.33 -26.10
CA ASN A 455 -20.38 -9.42 -25.02
C ASN A 455 -19.17 -8.54 -25.40
N SER A 456 -19.16 -8.04 -26.64
CA SER A 456 -18.01 -7.35 -27.22
C SER A 456 -18.38 -5.96 -27.71
N ILE A 457 -18.06 -4.95 -26.89
CA ILE A 457 -18.22 -3.53 -27.22
C ILE A 457 -17.39 -3.14 -28.46
N PRO A 458 -16.12 -3.59 -28.63
CA PRO A 458 -15.35 -3.26 -29.84
C PRO A 458 -15.96 -3.82 -31.13
N ALA A 459 -16.53 -5.03 -31.09
CA ALA A 459 -17.22 -5.62 -32.24
C ALA A 459 -18.49 -4.84 -32.58
N PHE A 460 -19.27 -4.45 -31.56
CA PHE A 460 -20.43 -3.59 -31.71
C PHE A 460 -20.08 -2.25 -32.36
N LEU A 461 -19.10 -1.52 -31.80
CA LEU A 461 -18.71 -0.20 -32.33
C LEU A 461 -18.19 -0.28 -33.76
N SER A 462 -17.46 -1.35 -34.11
CA SER A 462 -16.98 -1.58 -35.48
C SER A 462 -18.14 -1.83 -36.46
N GLY A 463 -19.12 -2.66 -36.07
CA GLY A 463 -20.31 -2.90 -36.88
C GLY A 463 -21.16 -1.64 -37.08
N VAL A 464 -21.30 -0.83 -36.03
CA VAL A 464 -21.97 0.48 -36.12
C VAL A 464 -21.19 1.45 -37.02
N THR A 465 -19.87 1.51 -36.91
CA THR A 465 -19.04 2.37 -37.78
C THR A 465 -19.18 1.99 -39.24
N LEU A 466 -19.12 0.69 -39.57
CA LEU A 466 -19.29 0.21 -40.94
C LEU A 466 -20.69 0.54 -41.48
N ALA A 467 -21.74 0.32 -40.67
CA ALA A 467 -23.11 0.62 -41.07
C ALA A 467 -23.33 2.14 -41.30
N LEU A 468 -22.77 3.00 -40.45
CA LEU A 468 -22.85 4.46 -40.62
C LEU A 468 -22.03 4.92 -41.83
N PHE A 469 -20.84 4.36 -42.02
CA PHE A 469 -19.99 4.64 -43.17
C PHE A 469 -20.68 4.25 -44.48
N GLU A 470 -21.32 3.07 -44.54
CA GLU A 470 -22.09 2.63 -45.69
C GLU A 470 -23.25 3.58 -46.00
N LYS A 471 -24.02 3.99 -44.97
CA LYS A 471 -25.12 4.95 -45.16
C LYS A 471 -24.61 6.28 -45.73
N GLN A 472 -23.54 6.83 -45.17
CA GLN A 472 -22.98 8.10 -45.63
C GLN A 472 -22.34 8.00 -47.02
N THR A 473 -21.73 6.87 -47.37
CA THR A 473 -21.01 6.70 -48.63
C THR A 473 -21.91 6.27 -49.79
N TYR A 474 -22.94 5.46 -49.54
CA TYR A 474 -23.82 4.90 -50.57
C TYR A 474 -25.13 5.67 -50.79
N GLN A 475 -25.53 6.60 -49.89
CA GLN A 475 -26.68 7.49 -50.14
C GLN A 475 -26.34 8.74 -50.98
N GLY A 476 -25.09 8.87 -51.43
CA GLY A 476 -24.63 9.97 -52.29
C GLY A 476 -24.78 9.74 -53.80
N ASN A 477 -25.45 8.67 -54.24
CA ASN A 477 -25.74 8.38 -55.66
C ASN A 477 -27.24 8.33 -55.95
#